data_AF-A0AAU9E110-F1
#
_entry.id   AF-A0AAU9E110-F1
#
_cell.length_a   1.000
_cell.length_b   1.000
_cell.length_c   1.000
_cell.angle_alpha   90.00
_cell.angle_beta   90.00
_cell.angle_gamma   90.00
#
_symmetry.space_group_name_H-M   'P 1'
#
loop_
_entity.id
_entity.type
_entity.pdbx_description
1 polymer ?
#
loop_
_entity_poly.entity_id
_entity_poly.type
_entity_poly.pdbx_seq_one_letter_code
_entity_poly.pdbx_strand_id
1 'polypeptide(L)' 'MSIEMEEKINTKYSTRDGGHYSPGVVHNGLLYVSGQLSVNPETANKPSGDIKEEA' A
#
# COMPACT_ATOMS: atom_id res chain seq x y z
N MET A 1 29.61 11.55 3.46
CA MET A 1 28.68 11.09 2.41
C MET A 1 27.53 10.43 3.13
N SER A 2 26.39 11.13 3.26
CA SER A 2 25.20 10.54 3.89
C SER A 2 24.58 9.59 2.88
N ILE A 3 24.44 8.32 3.24
CA ILE A 3 23.78 7.33 2.40
C ILE A 3 22.30 7.46 2.72
N GLU A 4 21.53 7.93 1.74
CA GLU A 4 20.09 7.94 1.81
C GLU A 4 19.59 6.49 1.75
N MET A 5 18.97 6.01 2.82
CA MET A 5 18.41 4.67 2.87
C MET A 5 17.05 4.65 2.18
N GLU A 6 16.91 3.78 1.18
CA GLU A 6 15.63 3.37 0.60
C GLU A 6 15.23 2.02 1.21
N GLU A 7 14.03 1.94 1.78
CA GLU A 7 13.47 0.71 2.32
C GLU A 7 12.08 0.45 1.73
N LYS A 8 11.87 -0.76 1.18
CA LYS A 8 10.55 -1.19 0.70
C LYS A 8 9.72 -1.71 1.86
N ILE A 9 8.53 -1.16 2.03
CA ILE A 9 7.58 -1.57 3.06
C ILE A 9 6.53 -2.51 2.47
N ASN A 10 6.44 -3.71 3.04
CA ASN A 10 5.44 -4.71 2.72
C ASN A 10 4.98 -5.39 4.02
N THR A 11 3.68 -5.51 4.21
CA THR A 11 3.07 -6.15 5.38
C THR A 11 2.19 -7.31 4.94
N LYS A 12 1.79 -8.16 5.89
CA LYS A 12 0.80 -9.21 5.62
C LYS A 12 -0.57 -8.68 5.14
N TYR A 13 -0.83 -7.39 5.31
CA TYR A 13 -2.06 -6.69 4.87
C TYR A 13 -1.86 -5.88 3.58
N SER A 14 -0.67 -5.94 2.98
CA SER A 14 -0.40 -5.26 1.72
C SER A 14 -1.03 -6.05 0.57
N THR A 15 -2.35 -5.93 0.45
CA THR A 15 -3.15 -6.55 -0.59
C THR A 15 -2.86 -5.83 -1.90
N ARG A 16 -2.43 -6.59 -2.91
CA ARG A 16 -2.03 -6.07 -4.21
C ARG A 16 -2.97 -6.62 -5.26
N ASP A 17 -3.33 -5.80 -6.23
CA ASP A 17 -4.09 -6.20 -7.41
C ASP A 17 -3.23 -6.93 -8.48
N GLY A 18 -1.99 -7.30 -8.12
CA GLY A 18 -1.02 -7.90 -9.02
C GLY A 18 -0.10 -6.91 -9.73
N GLY A 19 -0.26 -5.60 -9.53
CA GLY A 19 0.59 -4.58 -10.15
C GLY A 19 2.06 -4.60 -9.68
N HIS A 20 2.95 -4.11 -10.54
CA HIS A 20 4.39 -3.97 -10.26
C HIS A 20 4.73 -2.68 -9.52
N TYR A 21 4.39 -2.59 -8.23
CA TYR A 21 4.71 -1.44 -7.36
C TYR A 21 5.12 -1.87 -5.94
N SER A 22 5.50 -0.93 -5.08
CA SER A 22 5.70 -1.20 -3.64
C SER A 22 4.54 -0.58 -2.84
N PRO A 23 3.94 -1.28 -1.87
CA PRO A 23 2.88 -0.71 -1.03
C PRO A 23 3.31 0.58 -0.34
N GLY A 24 4.55 0.62 0.15
CA GLY A 24 5.21 1.86 0.53
C GLY A 24 6.73 1.79 0.36
N VAL A 25 7.36 2.95 0.38
CA VAL A 25 8.82 3.12 0.36
C VAL A 25 9.20 4.19 1.37
N VAL A 26 10.17 3.91 2.24
CA VAL A 26 10.82 4.92 3.08
C VAL A 26 12.04 5.43 2.34
N HIS A 27 12.15 6.74 2.21
CA HIS A 27 13.33 7.41 1.65
C HIS A 27 13.57 8.70 2.43
N ASN A 28 14.79 8.88 2.94
CA ASN A 28 15.17 10.03 3.79
C ASN A 28 14.26 10.25 5.00
N GLY A 29 13.83 9.16 5.63
CA GLY A 29 12.93 9.22 6.78
C GLY A 29 11.49 9.65 6.44
N LEU A 30 11.16 9.83 5.15
CA LEU A 30 9.80 10.06 4.69
C LEU A 30 9.20 8.78 4.11
N LEU A 31 7.99 8.42 4.56
CA LEU A 31 7.24 7.29 4.05
C LEU A 31 6.33 7.74 2.90
N TYR A 32 6.56 7.18 1.72
CA TYR A 32 5.69 7.29 0.56
C TYR A 32 4.77 6.07 0.52
N VAL A 33 3.46 6.30 0.50
CA VAL A 33 2.45 5.24 0.47
C VAL A 33 1.77 5.26 -0.89
N SER A 34 1.68 4.09 -1.53
CA SER A 34 0.94 3.95 -2.79
C SER A 34 -0.56 4.20 -2.58
N GLY A 35 -1.29 4.53 -3.64
CA GLY A 35 -2.75 4.57 -3.59
C GLY A 35 -3.30 3.24 -3.06
N GLN A 36 -4.18 3.31 -2.06
CA GLN A 36 -4.81 2.13 -1.49
C GLN A 36 -6.13 1.87 -2.23
N LEU A 37 -6.36 0.61 -2.59
CA LEU A 37 -7.68 0.14 -2.98
C LEU A 37 -8.44 -0.21 -1.72
N SER A 38 -9.75 -0.01 -1.70
CA SER A 38 -10.59 -0.38 -0.56
C SER A 38 -10.90 -1.87 -0.57
N VAL A 39 -9.88 -2.70 -0.78
CA VAL A 39 -9.97 -4.15 -0.67
C VAL A 39 -9.83 -4.57 0.78
N ASN A 40 -10.69 -5.50 1.21
CA ASN A 40 -10.55 -6.11 2.51
C ASN A 40 -9.23 -6.92 2.54
N PRO A 41 -8.30 -6.62 3.47
CA PRO A 41 -6.97 -7.20 3.41
C PRO A 41 -6.89 -8.66 3.84
N GLU A 42 -7.94 -9.19 4.47
CA GLU A 42 -8.02 -10.60 4.88
C GLU A 42 -8.65 -11.48 3.80
N THR A 43 -9.60 -10.93 3.03
CA THR A 43 -10.37 -11.68 2.01
C THR A 43 -10.00 -11.35 0.57
N ALA A 44 -9.26 -10.25 0.35
CA ALA A 44 -8.96 -9.67 -0.96
C ALA A 44 -10.18 -9.25 -1.79
N ASN A 45 -11.37 -9.18 -1.16
CA ASN A 45 -12.60 -8.75 -1.82
C ASN A 45 -12.75 -7.23 -1.77
N LYS A 46 -13.39 -6.67 -2.80
CA LYS A 46 -13.86 -5.27 -2.80
C LYS A 46 -15.18 -5.15 -2.03
N PRO A 47 -15.50 -3.99 -1.44
CA PRO A 47 -16.81 -3.71 -0.89
C PRO A 47 -17.87 -3.84 -1.98
N SER A 48 -19.08 -4.19 -1.57
CA SER A 48 -20.20 -4.43 -2.48
C SER A 48 -21.15 -3.24 -2.59
N GLY A 49 -21.01 -2.22 -1.74
CA GLY A 49 -21.88 -1.05 -1.72
C GLY A 49 -21.33 0.13 -2.53
N ASP A 50 -21.68 1.33 -2.08
CA ASP A 50 -21.44 2.58 -2.82
C ASP A 50 -20.11 3.23 -2.44
N ILE A 51 -19.76 4.36 -3.06
CA ILE A 51 -18.50 5.09 -2.89
C ILE A 51 -18.11 5.37 -1.43
N LYS A 52 -19.08 5.43 -0.51
CA LYS A 52 -18.84 5.60 0.92
C LYS A 52 -18.17 4.39 1.58
N GLU A 53 -18.37 3.19 1.03
CA GLU A 53 -17.71 1.97 1.49
C GLU A 53 -16.31 1.81 0.90
N GLU A 54 -15.97 2.61 -0.12
CA GLU A 54 -14.66 2.64 -0.78
C GLU A 54 -13.75 3.75 -0.21
N ALA A 55 -14.14 4.47 0.85
CA ALA A 55 -13.45 5.67 1.37
C ALA A 55 -12.79 5.47 2.74
#